data_AF-A0A1V6JAV4-F1
#
_entry.id   AF-A0A1V6JAV4-F1
#
_cell.length_a   1.000
_cell.length_b   1.000
_cell.length_c   1.000
_cell.angle_alpha   90.00
_cell.angle_beta   90.00
_cell.angle_gamma   90.00
#
_symmetry.space_group_name_H-M   'P 1'
#
loop_
_entity.id
_entity.type
_entity.pdbx_description
1 polymer ?
#
loop_
_entity_poly.entity_id
_entity_poly.type
_entity_poly.pdbx_seq_one_letter_code
_entity_poly.pdbx_strand_id
1 'polypeptide(L)'
;MSPTRPALTPQAAHRLLRGEIMPVVGCTEPAAIGYALRLLTQHLPHPVQPGRWRVILRISREALRNASTAVVPHLRVRGVRAAAAAGIASSANDFNIFAAVDLRRARAFLRASDWLEIVPVRRCGLYVQARLVGQRTSVTLAGRHDHIKQWMVAGRDRTPVANQMPRPPTLADIFRLARAWNPRLENLARDFLLRQVPAEPGHKLETQIARRITGRMTGFAHPVMTITGSGNQGIFIALPYRALLAKMGDAILPAVVFTLLAQVYLTAKHKRLSAECGIATKAAPALAAGLAFARGAGPAEVRRIFRDIPAQLAGLTCEGAEPACGRKARQAFRAVAPWLAAL
;
A
#
# COMPACT_ATOMS: atom_id res chain seq x y z
N MET A 1 15.11 -5.90 -34.55
CA MET A 1 14.23 -4.88 -33.94
C MET A 1 13.28 -5.60 -33.00
N SER A 2 13.30 -5.32 -31.69
CA SER A 2 12.34 -5.93 -30.75
C SER A 2 10.94 -5.38 -31.07
N PRO A 3 9.89 -6.21 -31.19
CA PRO A 3 8.56 -5.73 -31.54
C PRO A 3 8.14 -4.65 -30.53
N THR A 4 7.83 -3.46 -31.04
CA THR A 4 7.40 -2.32 -30.23
C THR A 4 6.17 -2.74 -29.43
N ARG A 5 6.35 -2.91 -28.11
CA ARG A 5 5.25 -3.27 -27.21
C ARG A 5 4.09 -2.27 -27.41
N PRO A 6 2.84 -2.75 -27.56
CA PRO A 6 1.71 -1.87 -27.78
C PRO A 6 1.53 -0.87 -26.63
N ALA A 7 1.14 0.36 -26.98
CA ALA A 7 0.92 1.45 -26.02
C ALA A 7 -0.17 1.11 -25.00
N LEU A 8 -0.04 1.60 -23.77
CA LEU A 8 -1.00 1.33 -22.70
C LEU A 8 -2.28 2.17 -22.91
N THR A 9 -3.41 1.55 -23.19
CA THR A 9 -4.66 2.29 -23.43
C THR A 9 -5.15 3.00 -22.16
N PRO A 10 -5.95 4.10 -22.27
CA PRO A 10 -6.54 4.75 -21.09
C PRO A 10 -7.39 3.81 -20.24
N GLN A 11 -8.13 2.88 -20.86
CA GLN A 11 -8.91 1.87 -20.15
C GLN A 11 -8.01 0.91 -19.35
N ALA A 12 -6.90 0.47 -19.94
CA ALA A 12 -5.91 -0.36 -19.25
C ALA A 12 -5.24 0.41 -18.11
N ALA A 13 -4.87 1.67 -18.32
CA ALA A 13 -4.31 2.53 -17.27
C ALA A 13 -5.29 2.75 -16.11
N HIS A 14 -6.58 2.98 -16.39
CA HIS A 14 -7.60 3.12 -15.37
C HIS A 14 -7.79 1.82 -14.58
N ARG A 15 -7.84 0.66 -15.25
CA ARG A 15 -7.91 -0.66 -14.59
C ARG A 15 -6.69 -0.91 -13.71
N LEU A 16 -5.50 -0.55 -14.20
CA LEU A 16 -4.24 -0.64 -13.46
C LEU A 16 -4.30 0.20 -12.19
N LEU A 17 -4.63 1.50 -12.30
CA LEU A 17 -4.68 2.39 -11.14
C LEU A 17 -5.77 1.99 -10.15
N ARG A 18 -6.96 1.58 -10.60
CA ARG A 18 -8.00 1.03 -9.70
C ARG A 18 -7.53 -0.19 -8.92
N GLY A 19 -6.71 -1.05 -9.55
CA GLY A 19 -6.12 -2.19 -8.87
C GLY A 19 -5.01 -1.81 -7.89
N GLU A 20 -4.38 -0.64 -8.02
CA GLU A 20 -3.30 -0.20 -7.13
C GLU A 20 -3.77 0.76 -6.03
N ILE A 21 -4.97 1.35 -6.18
CA ILE A 21 -5.56 2.31 -5.25
C ILE A 21 -6.70 1.65 -4.49
N MET A 22 -6.51 1.51 -3.18
CA MET A 22 -7.49 0.87 -2.31
C MET A 22 -7.53 1.56 -0.94
N PRO A 23 -8.72 1.71 -0.32
CA PRO A 23 -8.84 2.21 1.04
C PRO A 23 -8.39 1.13 2.03
N VAL A 24 -7.48 1.48 2.95
CA VAL A 24 -6.99 0.55 3.98
C VAL A 24 -6.82 1.24 5.33
N VAL A 25 -7.49 0.71 6.35
CA VAL A 25 -7.25 1.00 7.77
C VAL A 25 -6.00 0.25 8.20
N GLY A 26 -5.05 0.92 8.88
CA GLY A 26 -3.80 0.28 9.32
C GLY A 26 -2.85 -0.15 8.21
N CYS A 27 -1.69 -0.72 8.58
CA CYS A 27 -0.64 -1.08 7.61
C CYS A 27 -1.01 -2.30 6.75
N THR A 28 -0.52 -2.32 5.51
CA THR A 28 -0.84 -3.31 4.48
C THR A 28 -0.25 -4.69 4.74
N GLU A 29 0.94 -4.80 5.34
CA GLU A 29 1.59 -6.07 5.65
C GLU A 29 0.88 -6.80 6.81
N PRO A 30 0.54 -6.12 7.93
CA PRO A 30 -0.43 -6.64 8.90
C PRO A 30 -1.77 -7.00 8.28
N ALA A 31 -2.31 -6.17 7.37
CA ALA A 31 -3.59 -6.46 6.72
C ALA A 31 -3.51 -7.73 5.86
N ALA A 32 -2.40 -7.99 5.18
CA ALA A 32 -2.19 -9.24 4.44
C ALA A 32 -2.18 -10.48 5.35
N ILE A 33 -1.57 -10.38 6.53
CA ILE A 33 -1.64 -11.44 7.55
C ILE A 33 -3.10 -11.63 7.99
N GLY A 34 -3.78 -10.55 8.39
CA GLY A 34 -5.16 -10.61 8.83
C GLY A 34 -6.10 -11.16 7.74
N TYR A 35 -5.90 -10.77 6.49
CA TYR A 35 -6.67 -11.23 5.34
C TYR A 35 -6.46 -12.73 5.08
N ALA A 36 -5.22 -13.22 5.14
CA ALA A 36 -4.94 -14.66 5.03
C ALA A 36 -5.67 -15.46 6.12
N LEU A 37 -5.69 -14.96 7.36
CA LEU A 37 -6.38 -15.59 8.49
C LEU A 37 -7.92 -15.50 8.38
N ARG A 38 -8.44 -14.39 7.87
CA ARG A 38 -9.87 -14.22 7.60
C ARG A 38 -10.33 -15.23 6.55
N LEU A 39 -9.64 -15.31 5.41
CA LEU A 39 -9.90 -16.28 4.35
C LEU A 39 -9.76 -17.74 4.84
N LEU A 40 -8.79 -18.01 5.72
CA LEU A 40 -8.57 -19.35 6.27
C LEU A 40 -9.78 -19.83 7.10
N THR A 41 -10.45 -18.91 7.79
CA THR A 41 -11.45 -19.23 8.81
C THR A 41 -12.89 -18.97 8.38
N GLN A 42 -13.13 -18.16 7.35
CA GLN A 42 -14.48 -17.76 6.93
C GLN A 42 -15.38 -18.90 6.42
N HIS A 43 -14.79 -20.02 6.00
CA HIS A 43 -15.53 -21.18 5.47
C HIS A 43 -15.86 -22.23 6.52
N LEU A 44 -15.41 -22.03 7.75
CA LEU A 44 -15.62 -22.99 8.81
C LEU A 44 -17.06 -22.89 9.30
N PRO A 45 -17.74 -24.03 9.54
CA PRO A 45 -19.14 -24.04 9.95
C PRO A 45 -19.34 -23.39 11.33
N HIS A 46 -18.29 -23.35 12.16
CA HIS A 46 -18.31 -22.74 13.48
C HIS A 46 -17.15 -21.75 13.62
N PRO A 47 -17.34 -20.63 14.36
CA PRO A 47 -16.26 -19.72 14.69
C PRO A 47 -15.10 -20.44 15.38
N VAL A 48 -13.89 -20.21 14.87
CA VAL A 48 -12.66 -20.70 15.51
C VAL A 48 -12.57 -20.19 16.95
N GLN A 49 -12.25 -21.11 17.86
CA GLN A 49 -12.05 -20.84 19.29
C GLN A 49 -10.56 -20.90 19.66
N PRO A 50 -10.07 -19.98 20.51
CA PRO A 50 -8.70 -20.06 21.04
C PRO A 50 -8.44 -21.40 21.75
N GLY A 51 -7.22 -21.93 21.64
CA GLY A 51 -6.80 -23.16 22.34
C GLY A 51 -7.24 -24.49 21.72
N ARG A 52 -8.25 -24.50 20.83
CA ARG A 52 -8.67 -25.72 20.10
C ARG A 52 -8.10 -25.82 18.68
N TRP A 53 -7.37 -24.80 18.24
CA TRP A 53 -6.91 -24.62 16.87
C TRP A 53 -5.49 -24.12 16.87
N ARG A 54 -4.68 -24.63 15.93
CA ARG A 54 -3.32 -24.17 15.70
C ARG A 54 -3.11 -23.83 14.23
N VAL A 55 -2.55 -22.65 13.98
CA VAL A 55 -2.23 -22.13 12.66
C VAL A 55 -0.72 -21.99 12.55
N ILE A 56 -0.17 -22.42 11.40
CA ILE A 56 1.21 -22.13 11.01
C ILE A 56 1.16 -20.99 10.00
N LEU A 57 1.81 -19.88 10.33
CA LEU A 57 1.96 -18.70 9.49
C LEU A 57 3.38 -18.64 8.93
N ARG A 58 3.56 -19.03 7.68
CA ARG A 58 4.83 -18.88 6.97
C ARG A 58 4.89 -17.50 6.34
N ILE A 59 5.94 -16.72 6.63
CA ILE A 59 6.00 -15.31 6.24
C ILE A 59 7.40 -14.91 5.72
N SER A 60 7.47 -14.17 4.61
CA SER A 60 8.72 -13.59 4.09
C SER A 60 9.35 -12.62 5.08
N ARG A 61 10.68 -12.49 5.08
CA ARG A 61 11.42 -11.61 6.00
C ARG A 61 10.96 -10.15 5.94
N GLU A 62 10.71 -9.63 4.74
CA GLU A 62 10.30 -8.23 4.54
C GLU A 62 8.89 -7.97 5.08
N ALA A 63 7.96 -8.89 4.84
CA ALA A 63 6.61 -8.82 5.40
C ALA A 63 6.65 -8.95 6.93
N LEU A 64 7.48 -9.86 7.46
CA LEU A 64 7.67 -10.04 8.89
C LEU A 64 8.20 -8.78 9.57
N ARG A 65 9.26 -8.17 9.03
CA ARG A 65 9.84 -6.91 9.54
C ARG A 65 8.80 -5.80 9.60
N ASN A 66 8.03 -5.61 8.53
CA ASN A 66 7.03 -4.54 8.50
C ASN A 66 5.84 -4.84 9.42
N ALA A 67 5.43 -6.10 9.54
CA ALA A 67 4.30 -6.49 10.39
C ALA A 67 4.64 -6.61 11.88
N SER A 68 5.89 -6.91 12.24
CA SER A 68 6.32 -7.07 13.63
C SER A 68 6.31 -5.76 14.41
N THR A 69 6.60 -4.64 13.75
CA THR A 69 6.66 -3.30 14.38
C THR A 69 5.33 -2.56 14.31
N ALA A 70 4.44 -2.93 13.38
CA ALA A 70 3.19 -2.23 13.15
C ALA A 70 2.22 -2.35 14.33
N VAL A 71 1.62 -1.22 14.72
CA VAL A 71 0.48 -1.22 15.65
C VAL A 71 -0.81 -1.55 14.87
N VAL A 72 -1.54 -2.55 15.34
CA VAL A 72 -2.84 -2.93 14.77
C VAL A 72 -3.91 -1.94 15.23
N PRO A 73 -4.63 -1.28 14.31
CA PRO A 73 -5.68 -0.32 14.65
C PRO A 73 -6.76 -0.93 15.56
N HIS A 74 -7.38 -0.09 16.38
CA HIS A 74 -8.40 -0.43 17.39
C HIS A 74 -7.90 -1.33 18.54
N LEU A 75 -7.08 -2.36 18.26
CA LEU A 75 -6.44 -3.17 19.28
C LEU A 75 -5.35 -2.42 20.03
N ARG A 76 -4.64 -1.50 19.35
CA ARG A 76 -3.46 -0.78 19.88
C ARG A 76 -2.35 -1.73 20.37
N VAL A 77 -2.30 -2.93 19.78
CA VAL A 77 -1.27 -3.93 20.06
C VAL A 77 -0.38 -4.07 18.82
N ARG A 78 0.94 -4.14 19.04
CA ARG A 78 1.92 -4.30 17.96
C ARG A 78 2.11 -5.76 17.56
N GLY A 79 2.44 -5.99 16.29
CA GLY A 79 3.04 -7.22 15.82
C GLY A 79 2.12 -8.22 15.13
N VAL A 80 2.74 -9.28 14.60
CA VAL A 80 2.11 -10.31 13.76
C VAL A 80 0.95 -11.02 14.45
N ARG A 81 1.08 -11.36 15.74
CA ARG A 81 0.01 -12.01 16.52
C ARG A 81 -1.25 -11.15 16.60
N ALA A 82 -1.10 -9.84 16.79
CA ALA A 82 -2.22 -8.91 16.80
C ALA A 82 -2.90 -8.82 15.42
N ALA A 83 -2.12 -8.82 14.34
CA ALA A 83 -2.64 -8.78 12.98
C ALA A 83 -3.44 -10.04 12.65
N ALA A 84 -2.90 -11.21 13.02
CA ALA A 84 -3.56 -12.50 12.83
C ALA A 84 -4.85 -12.61 13.67
N ALA A 85 -4.81 -12.20 14.94
CA ALA A 85 -5.97 -12.21 15.83
C ALA A 85 -7.10 -11.29 15.32
N ALA A 86 -6.74 -10.09 14.85
CA ALA A 86 -7.68 -9.18 14.21
C ALA A 86 -8.30 -9.77 12.94
N GLY A 87 -7.51 -10.48 12.12
CA GLY A 87 -8.00 -11.17 10.92
C GLY A 87 -9.06 -12.23 11.22
N ILE A 88 -8.80 -13.11 12.20
CA ILE A 88 -9.76 -14.13 12.64
C ILE A 88 -11.04 -13.50 13.20
N ALA A 89 -10.90 -12.37 13.89
CA ALA A 89 -12.01 -11.66 14.51
C ALA A 89 -12.71 -10.65 13.59
N SER A 90 -12.26 -10.52 12.33
CA SER A 90 -12.86 -9.58 11.39
C SER A 90 -14.08 -10.18 10.71
N SER A 91 -15.11 -9.37 10.49
CA SER A 91 -16.26 -9.71 9.63
C SER A 91 -16.09 -9.20 8.19
N ALA A 92 -15.01 -8.47 7.89
CA ALA A 92 -14.75 -7.96 6.55
C ALA A 92 -14.60 -9.10 5.53
N ASN A 93 -15.09 -8.87 4.32
CA ASN A 93 -14.99 -9.82 3.20
C ASN A 93 -13.96 -9.38 2.15
N ASP A 94 -13.27 -8.27 2.39
CA ASP A 94 -12.23 -7.72 1.53
C ASP A 94 -10.90 -7.59 2.29
N PHE A 95 -9.91 -6.98 1.64
CA PHE A 95 -8.58 -6.78 2.21
C PHE A 95 -8.55 -5.78 3.38
N ASN A 96 -9.55 -4.91 3.54
CA ASN A 96 -9.61 -3.88 4.58
C ASN A 96 -10.06 -4.45 5.93
N ILE A 97 -9.42 -5.55 6.34
CA ILE A 97 -9.83 -6.39 7.48
C ILE A 97 -9.90 -5.64 8.81
N PHE A 98 -9.12 -4.57 8.98
CA PHE A 98 -9.09 -3.80 10.22
C PHE A 98 -10.31 -2.89 10.41
N ALA A 99 -11.14 -2.68 9.39
CA ALA A 99 -12.32 -1.82 9.47
C ALA A 99 -13.48 -2.45 10.26
N ALA A 100 -13.49 -3.77 10.46
CA ALA A 100 -14.62 -4.51 11.03
C ALA A 100 -14.17 -5.60 12.01
N VAL A 101 -13.29 -5.25 12.96
CA VAL A 101 -12.71 -6.20 13.94
C VAL A 101 -13.55 -6.28 15.21
N ASP A 102 -13.94 -7.50 15.61
CA ASP A 102 -14.45 -7.78 16.95
C ASP A 102 -13.28 -7.76 17.96
N LEU A 103 -13.21 -6.70 18.77
CA LEU A 103 -12.14 -6.52 19.75
C LEU A 103 -12.19 -7.53 20.90
N ARG A 104 -13.37 -8.01 21.29
CA ARG A 104 -13.51 -9.01 22.37
C ARG A 104 -12.89 -10.33 21.90
N ARG A 105 -13.25 -10.76 20.69
CA ARG A 105 -12.73 -11.99 20.09
C ARG A 105 -11.24 -11.90 19.78
N ALA A 106 -10.78 -10.80 19.19
CA ALA A 106 -9.35 -10.60 18.93
C ALA A 106 -8.52 -10.64 20.22
N ARG A 107 -8.97 -10.00 21.31
CA ARG A 107 -8.30 -10.05 22.62
C ARG A 107 -8.30 -11.46 23.23
N ALA A 108 -9.34 -12.26 23.00
CA ALA A 108 -9.35 -13.65 23.45
C ALA A 108 -8.24 -14.48 22.76
N PHE A 109 -8.04 -14.31 21.45
CA PHE A 109 -6.91 -14.92 20.76
C PHE A 109 -5.55 -14.39 21.24
N LEU A 110 -5.42 -13.10 21.56
CA LEU A 110 -4.17 -12.55 22.09
C LEU A 110 -3.77 -13.13 23.45
N ARG A 111 -4.73 -13.53 24.30
CA ARG A 111 -4.46 -14.18 25.59
C ARG A 111 -4.05 -15.63 25.46
N ALA A 112 -4.38 -16.30 24.36
CA ALA A 112 -3.99 -17.69 24.12
C ALA A 112 -2.58 -17.76 23.51
N SER A 113 -1.69 -18.58 24.07
CA SER A 113 -0.29 -18.66 23.66
C SER A 113 -0.05 -19.57 22.45
N ASP A 114 -0.86 -20.62 22.25
CA ASP A 114 -0.44 -21.79 21.44
C ASP A 114 -1.19 -21.96 20.10
N TRP A 115 -2.03 -20.99 19.74
CA TRP A 115 -2.83 -21.09 18.51
C TRP A 115 -2.10 -20.63 17.25
N LEU A 116 -0.98 -19.89 17.37
CA LEU A 116 -0.24 -19.34 16.23
C LEU A 116 1.27 -19.59 16.34
N GLU A 117 1.79 -20.34 15.37
CA GLU A 117 3.21 -20.51 15.11
C GLU A 117 3.62 -19.62 13.93
N ILE A 118 4.66 -18.80 14.10
CA ILE A 118 5.16 -17.89 13.06
C ILE A 118 6.48 -18.43 12.55
N VAL A 119 6.55 -18.75 11.26
CA VAL A 119 7.71 -19.37 10.61
C VAL A 119 8.25 -18.43 9.53
N PRO A 120 9.36 -17.72 9.76
CA PRO A 120 10.01 -16.93 8.73
C PRO A 120 10.48 -17.82 7.57
N VAL A 121 10.27 -17.40 6.33
CA VAL A 121 10.73 -18.13 5.13
C VAL A 121 11.65 -17.28 4.27
N ARG A 122 12.62 -17.93 3.61
CA ARG A 122 13.53 -17.31 2.64
C ARG A 122 12.80 -17.12 1.30
N ARG A 123 12.00 -16.05 1.20
CA ARG A 123 11.38 -15.57 -0.04
C ARG A 123 11.50 -14.06 -0.10
N CYS A 124 11.77 -13.52 -1.29
CA CYS A 124 11.80 -12.08 -1.52
C CYS A 124 10.42 -11.53 -1.82
N GLY A 125 10.18 -10.29 -1.40
CA GLY A 125 8.89 -9.63 -1.61
C GLY A 125 7.82 -10.19 -0.66
N LEU A 126 6.55 -9.91 -0.95
CA LEU A 126 5.48 -10.33 -0.06
C LEU A 126 5.18 -11.82 -0.23
N TYR A 127 5.27 -12.56 0.87
CA TYR A 127 4.76 -13.91 1.02
C TYR A 127 4.12 -14.10 2.39
N VAL A 128 2.85 -14.51 2.42
CA VAL A 128 2.11 -14.85 3.63
C VAL A 128 1.33 -16.13 3.35
N GLN A 129 1.64 -17.21 4.06
CA GLN A 129 0.87 -18.44 3.99
C GLN A 129 0.36 -18.81 5.37
N ALA A 130 -0.96 -18.89 5.53
CA ALA A 130 -1.61 -19.38 6.72
C ALA A 130 -2.12 -20.80 6.45
N ARG A 131 -1.75 -21.77 7.30
CA ARG A 131 -2.19 -23.16 7.20
C ARG A 131 -2.74 -23.62 8.53
N LEU A 132 -3.87 -24.29 8.48
CA LEU A 132 -4.47 -24.92 9.64
C LEU A 132 -3.84 -26.29 9.92
N VAL A 133 -3.37 -26.52 11.15
CA VAL A 133 -2.75 -27.79 11.54
C VAL A 133 -3.82 -28.90 11.57
N GLY A 134 -3.46 -30.09 11.08
CA GLY A 134 -4.36 -31.25 11.01
C GLY A 134 -5.43 -31.18 9.92
N GLN A 135 -5.49 -30.08 9.14
CA GLN A 135 -6.48 -29.92 8.08
C GLN A 135 -5.84 -29.61 6.73
N ARG A 136 -6.51 -29.96 5.64
CA ARG A 136 -6.12 -29.62 4.25
C ARG A 136 -6.63 -28.23 3.86
N THR A 137 -6.49 -27.26 4.76
CA THR A 137 -6.98 -25.88 4.58
C THR A 137 -5.81 -24.91 4.73
N SER A 138 -5.58 -24.09 3.69
CA SER A 138 -4.49 -23.12 3.66
C SER A 138 -4.76 -21.99 2.69
N VAL A 139 -4.24 -20.80 2.99
CA VAL A 139 -4.27 -19.62 2.13
C VAL A 139 -2.85 -19.14 1.92
N THR A 140 -2.48 -18.83 0.69
CA THR A 140 -1.19 -18.22 0.33
C THR A 140 -1.43 -16.92 -0.43
N LEU A 141 -0.93 -15.82 0.13
CA LEU A 141 -0.83 -14.52 -0.54
C LEU A 141 0.61 -14.32 -1.02
N ALA A 142 0.78 -13.87 -2.27
CA ALA A 142 2.11 -13.64 -2.83
C ALA A 142 2.15 -12.53 -3.89
N GLY A 143 3.27 -11.78 -3.89
CA GLY A 143 3.54 -10.71 -4.85
C GLY A 143 2.88 -9.39 -4.47
N ARG A 144 1.54 -9.35 -4.45
CA ARG A 144 0.74 -8.21 -3.94
C ARG A 144 0.06 -8.57 -2.61
N HIS A 145 -0.22 -7.57 -1.78
CA HIS A 145 -0.82 -7.72 -0.45
C HIS A 145 -2.18 -8.41 -0.44
N ASP A 146 -2.96 -8.23 -1.49
CA ASP A 146 -4.32 -8.73 -1.66
C ASP A 146 -4.43 -9.95 -2.60
N HIS A 147 -3.33 -10.35 -3.24
CA HIS A 147 -3.38 -11.39 -4.28
C HIS A 147 -3.31 -12.80 -3.69
N ILE A 148 -4.43 -13.51 -3.77
CA ILE A 148 -4.56 -14.92 -3.39
C ILE A 148 -3.87 -15.78 -4.46
N LYS A 149 -2.65 -16.24 -4.15
CA LYS A 149 -1.88 -17.13 -5.03
C LYS A 149 -2.40 -18.57 -4.99
N GLN A 150 -2.87 -19.00 -3.82
CA GLN A 150 -3.47 -20.32 -3.63
C GLN A 150 -4.42 -20.29 -2.44
N TRP A 151 -5.56 -20.98 -2.57
CA TRP A 151 -6.51 -21.16 -1.50
C TRP A 151 -7.11 -22.57 -1.51
N MET A 152 -6.71 -23.36 -0.52
CA MET A 152 -7.20 -24.72 -0.31
C MET A 152 -8.19 -24.74 0.85
N VAL A 153 -9.35 -25.36 0.66
CA VAL A 153 -10.37 -25.56 1.69
C VAL A 153 -10.75 -27.04 1.71
N ALA A 154 -10.43 -27.73 2.81
CA ALA A 154 -10.65 -29.18 2.95
C ALA A 154 -10.14 -30.00 1.73
N GLY A 155 -8.98 -29.62 1.18
CA GLY A 155 -8.36 -30.27 0.03
C GLY A 155 -8.89 -29.85 -1.34
N ARG A 156 -9.93 -29.00 -1.41
CA ARG A 156 -10.44 -28.44 -2.67
C ARG A 156 -9.82 -27.08 -2.95
N ASP A 157 -9.40 -26.85 -4.18
CA ASP A 157 -8.90 -25.54 -4.61
C ASP A 157 -10.06 -24.57 -4.81
N ARG A 158 -9.98 -23.42 -4.14
CA ARG A 158 -10.93 -22.30 -4.20
C ARG A 158 -10.25 -21.02 -4.68
N THR A 159 -9.04 -21.10 -5.20
CA THR A 159 -8.27 -19.94 -5.67
C THR A 159 -9.09 -19.18 -6.72
N PRO A 160 -9.39 -17.89 -6.50
CA PRO A 160 -10.11 -17.10 -7.49
C PRO A 160 -9.31 -17.01 -8.79
N VAL A 161 -10.01 -16.99 -9.92
CA VAL A 161 -9.37 -16.71 -11.21
C VAL A 161 -8.77 -15.31 -11.14
N ALA A 162 -7.45 -15.22 -11.24
CA ALA A 162 -6.76 -13.94 -11.15
C ALA A 162 -7.05 -13.10 -12.39
N ASN A 163 -7.67 -11.94 -12.21
CA ASN A 163 -7.72 -10.94 -13.27
C ASN A 163 -6.31 -10.45 -13.57
N GLN A 164 -5.85 -10.67 -14.81
CA GLN A 164 -4.52 -10.25 -15.21
C GLN A 164 -4.43 -8.72 -15.19
N MET A 165 -3.59 -8.21 -14.29
CA MET A 165 -3.31 -6.79 -14.21
C MET A 165 -2.66 -6.31 -15.51
N PRO A 166 -3.04 -5.15 -16.03
CA PRO A 166 -2.32 -4.52 -17.13
C PRO A 166 -0.83 -4.38 -16.82
N ARG A 167 0.01 -4.36 -17.86
CA ARG A 167 1.44 -4.10 -17.68
C ARG A 167 1.67 -2.72 -17.03
N PRO A 168 2.77 -2.53 -16.29
CA PRO A 168 3.20 -1.20 -15.87
C PRO A 168 3.39 -0.26 -17.08
N PRO A 169 3.12 1.06 -16.90
CA PRO A 169 3.29 2.03 -17.98
C PRO A 169 4.79 2.22 -18.28
N THR A 170 5.13 2.59 -19.51
CA THR A 170 6.44 3.17 -19.83
C THR A 170 6.42 4.67 -19.57
N LEU A 171 7.58 5.35 -19.56
CA LEU A 171 7.60 6.81 -19.43
C LEU A 171 6.82 7.50 -20.56
N ALA A 172 6.90 6.97 -21.79
CA ALA A 172 6.11 7.46 -22.92
C ALA A 172 4.61 7.29 -22.69
N ASP A 173 4.17 6.15 -22.11
CA ASP A 173 2.77 5.96 -21.73
C ASP A 173 2.32 7.00 -20.70
N ILE A 174 3.14 7.26 -19.67
CA ILE A 174 2.81 8.25 -18.62
C ILE A 174 2.56 9.62 -19.24
N PHE A 175 3.50 10.12 -20.05
CA PHE A 175 3.36 11.43 -20.70
C PHE A 175 2.14 11.49 -21.61
N ARG A 176 1.95 10.48 -22.47
CA ARG A 176 0.82 10.44 -23.40
C ARG A 176 -0.52 10.41 -22.66
N LEU A 177 -0.63 9.57 -21.64
CA LEU A 177 -1.88 9.40 -20.87
C LEU A 177 -2.19 10.61 -19.98
N ALA A 178 -1.17 11.27 -19.43
CA ALA A 178 -1.36 12.47 -18.62
C ALA A 178 -1.67 13.71 -19.46
N ARG A 179 -1.17 13.82 -20.70
CA ARG A 179 -1.48 14.93 -21.61
C ARG A 179 -2.85 14.79 -22.28
N ALA A 180 -3.30 13.56 -22.52
CA ALA A 180 -4.60 13.30 -23.10
C ALA A 180 -5.67 13.38 -22.01
N TRP A 181 -6.60 14.33 -22.14
CA TRP A 181 -7.76 14.39 -21.25
C TRP A 181 -8.50 13.05 -21.26
N ASN A 182 -8.75 12.51 -20.07
CA ASN A 182 -9.55 11.30 -19.93
C ASN A 182 -10.36 11.36 -18.62
N PRO A 183 -11.71 11.44 -18.70
CA PRO A 183 -12.54 11.69 -17.53
C PRO A 183 -12.46 10.55 -16.51
N ARG A 184 -12.25 9.31 -16.95
CA ARG A 184 -12.11 8.17 -16.02
C ARG A 184 -10.82 8.23 -15.21
N LEU A 185 -9.71 8.62 -15.83
CA LEU A 185 -8.42 8.77 -15.14
C LEU A 185 -8.45 9.98 -14.19
N GLU A 186 -8.97 11.12 -14.62
CA GLU A 186 -9.04 12.32 -13.80
C GLU A 186 -10.04 12.18 -12.64
N ASN A 187 -11.19 11.55 -12.84
CA ASN A 187 -12.12 11.25 -11.75
C ASN A 187 -11.52 10.30 -10.72
N LEU A 188 -10.75 9.29 -11.16
CA LEU A 188 -10.02 8.41 -10.27
C LEU A 188 -8.93 9.16 -9.49
N ALA A 189 -8.20 10.05 -10.16
CA ALA A 189 -7.21 10.91 -9.51
C ALA A 189 -7.86 11.82 -8.45
N ARG A 190 -9.01 12.44 -8.79
CA ARG A 190 -9.78 13.23 -7.82
C ARG A 190 -10.26 12.38 -6.65
N ASP A 191 -10.84 11.21 -6.90
CA ASP A 191 -11.31 10.29 -5.84
C ASP A 191 -10.18 9.91 -4.89
N PHE A 192 -9.00 9.57 -5.43
CA PHE A 192 -7.80 9.30 -4.66
C PHE A 192 -7.40 10.46 -3.73
N LEU A 193 -7.53 11.71 -4.20
CA LEU A 193 -7.26 12.89 -3.39
C LEU A 193 -8.35 13.11 -2.34
N LEU A 194 -9.62 13.15 -2.74
CA LEU A 194 -10.74 13.54 -1.88
C LEU A 194 -11.04 12.54 -0.77
N ARG A 195 -10.82 11.24 -1.02
CA ARG A 195 -10.97 10.17 -0.01
C ARG A 195 -9.73 9.95 0.84
N GLN A 196 -8.66 10.70 0.62
CA GLN A 196 -7.50 10.71 1.50
C GLN A 196 -7.81 11.45 2.81
N VAL A 197 -6.95 11.25 3.83
CA VAL A 197 -6.97 12.05 5.06
C VAL A 197 -7.10 13.55 4.74
N PRO A 198 -7.99 14.27 5.45
CA PRO A 198 -8.18 15.69 5.22
C PRO A 198 -6.93 16.49 5.64
N ALA A 199 -6.81 17.70 5.08
CA ALA A 199 -5.84 18.67 5.57
C ALA A 199 -6.06 18.95 7.07
N GLU A 200 -5.00 19.28 7.78
CA GLU A 200 -5.00 19.66 9.20
C GLU A 200 -4.75 21.18 9.28
N PRO A 201 -5.80 22.01 9.41
CA PRO A 201 -5.65 23.46 9.51
C PRO A 201 -4.68 23.86 10.64
N GLY A 202 -3.96 24.97 10.46
CA GLY A 202 -2.99 25.46 11.46
C GLY A 202 -1.62 24.77 11.41
N HIS A 203 -1.40 23.78 10.54
CA HIS A 203 -0.10 23.14 10.36
C HIS A 203 0.42 23.27 8.93
N LYS A 204 1.73 23.51 8.78
CA LYS A 204 2.40 23.48 7.46
C LYS A 204 2.27 22.09 6.83
N LEU A 205 2.16 22.02 5.50
CA LEU A 205 1.99 20.77 4.74
C LEU A 205 3.03 19.68 5.10
N GLU A 206 4.30 20.06 5.23
CA GLU A 206 5.38 19.19 5.70
C GLU A 206 5.04 18.50 7.05
N THR A 207 4.51 19.28 7.99
CA THR A 207 4.12 18.81 9.32
C THR A 207 2.87 17.93 9.25
N GLN A 208 1.89 18.28 8.42
CA GLN A 208 0.70 17.46 8.20
C GLN A 208 1.09 16.07 7.68
N ILE A 209 1.91 15.99 6.63
CA ILE A 209 2.38 14.71 6.06
C ILE A 209 3.05 13.85 7.13
N ALA A 210 3.99 14.42 7.89
CA ALA A 210 4.70 13.72 8.95
C ALA A 210 3.75 13.19 10.03
N ARG A 211 2.84 14.03 10.54
CA ARG A 211 1.88 13.68 11.59
C ARG A 211 0.90 12.59 11.14
N ARG A 212 0.34 12.70 9.95
CA ARG A 212 -0.61 11.72 9.40
C ARG A 212 0.05 10.34 9.23
N ILE A 213 1.28 10.31 8.72
CA ILE A 213 2.05 9.07 8.60
C ILE A 213 2.42 8.52 9.98
N THR A 214 2.92 9.33 10.90
CA THR A 214 3.24 8.89 12.27
C THR A 214 2.02 8.32 12.99
N GLY A 215 0.89 9.03 12.97
CA GLY A 215 -0.36 8.58 13.60
C GLY A 215 -0.83 7.23 13.05
N ARG A 216 -0.71 7.02 11.73
CA ARG A 216 -1.00 5.73 11.12
C ARG A 216 -0.08 4.62 11.64
N MET A 217 1.22 4.88 11.77
CA MET A 217 2.18 3.91 12.29
C MET A 217 1.97 3.59 13.78
N THR A 218 1.35 4.50 14.54
CA THR A 218 0.94 4.29 15.93
C THR A 218 -0.48 3.75 16.10
N GLY A 219 -1.13 3.33 15.00
CA GLY A 219 -2.41 2.60 15.05
C GLY A 219 -3.66 3.48 14.93
N PHE A 220 -3.55 4.70 14.41
CA PHE A 220 -4.73 5.49 14.05
C PHE A 220 -5.57 4.74 13.01
N ALA A 221 -6.87 4.64 13.28
CA ALA A 221 -7.79 3.83 12.50
C ALA A 221 -8.40 4.55 11.29
N HIS A 222 -7.99 5.78 10.99
CA HIS A 222 -8.53 6.51 9.85
C HIS A 222 -8.16 5.78 8.53
N PRO A 223 -9.14 5.44 7.68
CA PRO A 223 -8.86 4.85 6.37
C PRO A 223 -8.02 5.79 5.51
N VAL A 224 -7.08 5.24 4.77
CA VAL A 224 -6.26 6.01 3.82
C VAL A 224 -6.29 5.34 2.46
N MET A 225 -6.26 6.12 1.39
CA MET A 225 -6.07 5.56 0.05
C MET A 225 -4.61 5.18 -0.09
N THR A 226 -4.34 3.89 -0.28
CA THR A 226 -3.01 3.41 -0.62
C THR A 226 -2.74 3.61 -2.10
N ILE A 227 -1.46 3.61 -2.48
CA ILE A 227 -1.05 3.37 -3.85
C ILE A 227 0.09 2.35 -3.83
N THR A 228 0.04 1.37 -4.74
CA THR A 228 1.07 0.32 -4.84
C THR A 228 1.32 -0.48 -3.56
N GLY A 229 0.28 -0.61 -2.72
CA GLY A 229 0.34 -1.32 -1.44
C GLY A 229 1.00 -0.52 -0.32
N SER A 230 0.99 0.82 -0.36
CA SER A 230 1.45 1.64 0.77
C SER A 230 0.56 2.86 1.01
N GLY A 231 -0.04 2.91 2.19
CA GLY A 231 -0.80 4.08 2.66
C GLY A 231 0.08 5.30 2.92
N ASN A 232 1.32 5.10 3.38
CA ASN A 232 2.25 6.22 3.62
C ASN A 232 2.63 6.92 2.32
N GLN A 233 2.82 6.16 1.23
CA GLN A 233 3.06 6.71 -0.10
C GLN A 233 1.80 7.43 -0.61
N GLY A 234 0.60 6.89 -0.34
CA GLY A 234 -0.68 7.54 -0.64
C GLY A 234 -0.84 8.90 0.04
N ILE A 235 -0.64 8.98 1.35
CA ILE A 235 -0.68 10.23 2.13
C ILE A 235 0.35 11.24 1.58
N PHE A 236 1.59 10.78 1.36
CA PHE A 236 2.69 11.61 0.91
C PHE A 236 2.40 12.27 -0.45
N ILE A 237 1.83 11.53 -1.40
CA ILE A 237 1.46 12.05 -2.73
C ILE A 237 0.22 12.95 -2.65
N ALA A 238 -0.81 12.52 -1.94
CA ALA A 238 -2.12 13.15 -2.03
C ALA A 238 -2.21 14.49 -1.30
N LEU A 239 -1.57 14.65 -0.14
CA LEU A 239 -1.71 15.90 0.64
C LEU A 239 -1.24 17.15 -0.12
N PRO A 240 -0.08 17.16 -0.81
CA PRO A 240 0.32 18.28 -1.66
C PRO A 240 -0.68 18.56 -2.78
N TYR A 241 -1.16 17.52 -3.46
CA TYR A 241 -2.13 17.67 -4.53
C TYR A 241 -3.50 18.11 -4.06
N ARG A 242 -3.93 17.79 -2.83
CA ARG A 242 -5.15 18.34 -2.23
C ARG A 242 -5.05 19.85 -2.06
N ALA A 243 -3.90 20.35 -1.60
CA ALA A 243 -3.67 21.78 -1.49
C ALA A 243 -3.70 22.48 -2.87
N LEU A 244 -3.07 21.86 -3.87
CA LEU A 244 -3.11 22.37 -5.25
C LEU A 244 -4.50 22.27 -5.88
N LEU A 245 -5.26 21.21 -5.62
CA LEU A 245 -6.63 21.06 -6.10
C LEU A 245 -7.54 22.17 -5.55
N ALA A 246 -7.36 22.54 -4.27
CA ALA A 246 -8.08 23.66 -3.67
C ALA A 246 -7.68 25.02 -4.29
N LYS A 247 -6.43 25.18 -4.72
CA LYS A 247 -5.91 26.42 -5.31
C LYS A 247 -6.19 26.56 -6.80
N MET A 248 -6.09 25.48 -7.56
CA MET A 248 -6.04 25.45 -9.02
C MET A 248 -7.23 24.73 -9.66
N GLY A 249 -8.09 24.09 -8.85
CA GLY A 249 -9.18 23.25 -9.35
C GLY A 249 -8.66 22.09 -10.21
N ASP A 250 -9.44 21.73 -11.22
CA ASP A 250 -9.24 20.52 -12.01
C ASP A 250 -7.98 20.55 -12.89
N ALA A 251 -7.41 21.74 -13.10
CA ALA A 251 -6.18 21.93 -13.87
C ALA A 251 -4.99 21.11 -13.34
N ILE A 252 -5.01 20.70 -12.07
CA ILE A 252 -3.93 19.87 -11.49
C ILE A 252 -4.12 18.37 -11.71
N LEU A 253 -5.32 17.89 -12.08
CA LEU A 253 -5.62 16.45 -12.18
C LEU A 253 -4.71 15.71 -13.19
N PRO A 254 -4.32 16.27 -14.35
CA PRO A 254 -3.32 15.67 -15.23
C PRO A 254 -2.00 15.33 -14.53
N ALA A 255 -1.52 16.21 -13.63
CA ALA A 255 -0.31 16.00 -12.85
C ALA A 255 -0.47 14.90 -11.79
N VAL A 256 -1.68 14.76 -11.24
CA VAL A 256 -2.02 13.66 -10.32
C VAL A 256 -2.01 12.33 -11.07
N VAL A 257 -2.63 12.26 -12.26
CA VAL A 257 -2.61 11.08 -13.14
C VAL A 257 -1.16 10.72 -13.49
N PHE A 258 -0.34 11.70 -13.86
CA PHE A 258 1.09 11.52 -14.11
C PHE A 258 1.78 10.87 -12.89
N THR A 259 1.61 11.45 -11.70
CA THR A 259 2.23 10.96 -10.45
C THR A 259 1.80 9.54 -10.13
N LEU A 260 0.51 9.22 -10.25
CA LEU A 260 -0.01 7.88 -9.95
C LEU A 260 0.57 6.84 -10.91
N LEU A 261 0.67 7.14 -12.21
CA LEU A 261 1.30 6.25 -13.18
C LEU A 261 2.82 6.14 -12.99
N ALA A 262 3.49 7.25 -12.65
CA ALA A 262 4.91 7.26 -12.31
C ALA A 262 5.21 6.42 -11.06
N GLN A 263 4.34 6.47 -10.05
CA GLN A 263 4.42 5.63 -8.86
C GLN A 263 4.34 4.14 -9.21
N VAL A 264 3.45 3.73 -10.13
CA VAL A 264 3.38 2.35 -10.62
C VAL A 264 4.62 1.98 -11.44
N TYR A 265 5.11 2.87 -12.30
CA TYR A 265 6.34 2.68 -13.07
C TYR A 265 7.57 2.44 -12.17
N LEU A 266 7.75 3.28 -11.16
CA LEU A 266 8.85 3.12 -10.20
C LEU A 266 8.67 1.87 -9.35
N THR A 267 7.44 1.50 -8.98
CA THR A 267 7.16 0.22 -8.31
C THR A 267 7.40 -1.02 -9.20
N ALA A 268 7.40 -0.89 -10.52
CA ALA A 268 7.78 -1.99 -11.39
C ALA A 268 9.31 -2.15 -11.48
N LYS A 269 10.05 -1.04 -11.34
CA LYS A 269 11.52 -1.01 -11.34
C LYS A 269 12.13 -1.37 -9.98
N HIS A 270 11.47 -0.97 -8.91
CA HIS A 270 11.85 -1.26 -7.53
C HIS A 270 10.89 -2.28 -6.94
N LYS A 271 11.38 -3.25 -6.15
CA LYS A 271 10.47 -4.22 -5.50
C LYS A 271 9.42 -3.50 -4.62
N ARG A 272 8.22 -4.07 -4.51
CA ARG A 272 7.14 -3.53 -3.64
C ARG A 272 7.60 -3.43 -2.18
N LEU A 273 8.29 -4.47 -1.71
CA LEU A 273 8.99 -4.52 -0.43
C LEU A 273 10.50 -4.54 -0.69
N SER A 274 11.23 -3.65 -0.03
CA SER A 274 12.70 -3.58 -0.08
C SER A 274 13.26 -3.16 1.29
N ALA A 275 14.58 -3.13 1.41
CA ALA A 275 15.28 -2.58 2.57
C ALA A 275 15.36 -1.03 2.53
N GLU A 276 14.98 -0.42 1.42
CA GLU A 276 14.99 1.04 1.24
C GLU A 276 13.59 1.61 1.52
N CYS A 277 13.53 2.88 1.93
CA CYS A 277 12.26 3.56 2.15
C CYS A 277 11.52 3.75 0.82
N GLY A 278 10.32 3.18 0.71
CA GLY A 278 9.50 3.33 -0.50
C GLY A 278 9.02 4.75 -0.78
N ILE A 279 9.02 5.65 0.22
CA ILE A 279 8.80 7.09 -0.05
C ILE A 279 10.01 7.66 -0.79
N ALA A 280 11.23 7.37 -0.35
CA ALA A 280 12.45 7.88 -0.95
C ALA A 280 12.65 7.39 -2.39
N THR A 281 12.42 6.09 -2.63
CA THR A 281 12.71 5.47 -3.94
C THR A 281 11.56 5.55 -4.94
N LYS A 282 10.31 5.82 -4.49
CA LYS A 282 9.12 5.77 -5.35
C LYS A 282 8.23 7.02 -5.22
N ALA A 283 7.71 7.31 -4.03
CA ALA A 283 6.69 8.36 -3.89
C ALA A 283 7.24 9.78 -4.06
N ALA A 284 8.42 10.07 -3.52
CA ALA A 284 9.10 11.36 -3.67
C ALA A 284 9.48 11.66 -5.13
N PRO A 285 10.21 10.78 -5.85
CA PRO A 285 10.50 11.02 -7.27
C PRO A 285 9.24 11.04 -8.15
N ALA A 286 8.21 10.24 -7.86
CA ALA A 286 6.94 10.28 -8.60
C ALA A 286 6.22 11.62 -8.42
N LEU A 287 6.10 12.11 -7.18
CA LEU A 287 5.48 13.39 -6.86
C LEU A 287 6.25 14.56 -7.49
N ALA A 288 7.57 14.59 -7.33
CA ALA A 288 8.41 15.62 -7.96
C ALA A 288 8.24 15.63 -9.49
N ALA A 289 8.20 14.46 -10.12
CA ALA A 289 8.03 14.37 -11.56
C ALA A 289 6.65 14.82 -12.04
N GLY A 290 5.57 14.53 -11.30
CA GLY A 290 4.24 15.03 -11.64
C GLY A 290 4.10 16.54 -11.43
N LEU A 291 4.70 17.09 -10.38
CA LEU A 291 4.78 18.54 -10.17
C LEU A 291 5.62 19.23 -11.27
N ALA A 292 6.75 18.65 -11.66
CA ALA A 292 7.55 19.13 -12.79
C ALA A 292 6.77 19.05 -14.11
N PHE A 293 6.02 17.96 -14.33
CA PHE A 293 5.14 17.82 -15.49
C PHE A 293 4.09 18.93 -15.56
N ALA A 294 3.48 19.30 -14.42
CA ALA A 294 2.54 20.43 -14.35
C ALA A 294 3.17 21.76 -14.79
N ARG A 295 4.50 21.88 -14.69
CA ARG A 295 5.30 23.04 -15.11
C ARG A 295 5.85 22.91 -16.54
N GLY A 296 5.43 21.90 -17.30
CA GLY A 296 5.86 21.68 -18.67
C GLY A 296 7.14 20.84 -18.83
N ALA A 297 7.64 20.20 -17.77
CA ALA A 297 8.86 19.41 -17.84
C ALA A 297 8.77 18.27 -18.88
N GLY A 298 9.82 18.13 -19.69
CA GLY A 298 9.93 17.06 -20.67
C GLY A 298 10.51 15.75 -20.11
N PRO A 299 10.56 14.67 -20.92
CA PRO A 299 11.06 13.36 -20.47
C PRO A 299 12.50 13.36 -19.96
N ALA A 300 13.37 14.24 -20.47
CA ALA A 300 14.76 14.34 -20.01
C ALA A 300 14.86 14.82 -18.56
N GLU A 301 14.07 15.83 -18.19
CA GLU A 301 14.03 16.35 -16.83
C GLU A 301 13.42 15.34 -15.86
N VAL A 302 12.32 14.69 -16.23
CA VAL A 302 11.72 13.63 -15.40
C VAL A 302 12.70 12.48 -15.17
N ARG A 303 13.51 12.10 -16.16
CA ARG A 303 14.56 11.10 -15.97
C ARG A 303 15.63 11.55 -14.97
N ARG A 304 16.00 12.84 -14.97
CA ARG A 304 16.90 13.40 -13.95
C ARG A 304 16.26 13.33 -12.57
N ILE A 305 15.01 13.75 -12.41
CA ILE A 305 14.26 13.67 -11.14
C ILE A 305 14.23 12.24 -10.59
N PHE A 306 13.93 11.24 -11.44
CA PHE A 306 13.91 9.84 -11.05
C PHE A 306 15.26 9.28 -10.59
N ARG A 307 16.38 9.93 -10.95
CA ARG A 307 17.72 9.56 -10.51
C ARG A 307 18.14 10.38 -9.27
N ASP A 308 17.94 11.68 -9.31
CA ASP A 308 18.53 12.63 -8.36
C ASP A 308 17.80 12.61 -7.01
N ILE A 309 16.47 12.46 -7.00
CA ILE A 309 15.71 12.43 -5.74
C ILE A 309 16.05 11.18 -4.90
N PRO A 310 16.05 9.95 -5.45
CA PRO A 310 16.52 8.79 -4.70
C PRO A 310 17.96 8.92 -4.22
N ALA A 311 18.86 9.52 -5.01
CA ALA A 311 20.25 9.74 -4.63
C ALA A 311 20.37 10.71 -3.44
N GLN A 312 19.62 11.82 -3.44
CA GLN A 312 19.57 12.76 -2.33
C GLN A 312 19.02 12.13 -1.04
N LEU A 313 18.11 11.17 -1.18
CA LEU A 313 17.46 10.47 -0.08
C LEU A 313 18.12 9.12 0.23
N ALA A 314 19.32 8.87 -0.31
CA ALA A 314 20.09 7.67 -0.02
C ALA A 314 20.32 7.53 1.49
N GLY A 315 20.31 6.29 1.97
CA GLY A 315 20.41 5.99 3.41
C GLY A 315 19.09 5.98 4.16
N LEU A 316 17.97 6.44 3.58
CA LEU A 316 16.66 6.21 4.17
C LEU A 316 16.23 4.74 4.00
N THR A 317 16.42 3.95 5.05
CA THR A 317 16.08 2.52 5.09
C THR A 317 14.63 2.26 5.53
N CYS A 318 14.15 1.05 5.26
CA CYS A 318 12.88 0.52 5.77
C CYS A 318 13.17 -0.45 6.93
N GLU A 319 12.98 0.03 8.15
CA GLU A 319 13.15 -0.74 9.40
C GLU A 319 11.85 -1.43 9.83
N GLY A 320 10.72 -1.02 9.26
CA GLY A 320 9.40 -1.54 9.58
C GLY A 320 8.34 -0.44 9.44
N ALA A 321 7.11 -0.76 9.87
CA ALA A 321 6.06 0.23 10.05
C ALA A 321 6.21 0.85 11.45
N GLU A 322 6.81 2.04 11.52
CA GLU A 322 7.21 2.67 12.78
C GLU A 322 6.96 4.18 12.77
N PRO A 323 6.81 4.84 13.94
CA PRO A 323 6.65 6.30 14.02
C PRO A 323 7.72 7.09 13.25
N ALA A 324 8.93 6.54 13.12
CA ALA A 324 10.03 7.13 12.35
C ALA A 324 9.67 7.37 10.87
N CYS A 325 8.71 6.64 10.30
CA CYS A 325 8.22 6.88 8.93
C CYS A 325 7.77 8.34 8.71
N GLY A 326 7.22 9.01 9.73
CA GLY A 326 6.83 10.42 9.61
C GLY A 326 8.03 11.36 9.46
N ARG A 327 9.13 11.11 10.17
CA ARG A 327 10.38 11.88 10.00
C ARG A 327 11.00 11.64 8.63
N LYS A 328 11.00 10.39 8.15
CA LYS A 328 11.48 10.03 6.80
C LYS A 328 10.63 10.72 5.72
N ALA A 329 9.32 10.75 5.90
CA ALA A 329 8.40 11.46 5.00
C ALA A 329 8.66 12.97 5.01
N ARG A 330 8.91 13.58 6.16
CA ARG A 330 9.31 14.99 6.26
C ARG A 330 10.58 15.28 5.45
N GLN A 331 11.62 14.49 5.64
CA GLN A 331 12.88 14.64 4.90
C GLN A 331 12.68 14.47 3.39
N ALA A 332 11.93 13.45 2.97
CA ALA A 332 11.60 13.24 1.57
C ALA A 332 10.76 14.38 0.98
N PHE A 333 9.85 14.98 1.75
CA PHE A 333 9.04 16.10 1.30
C PHE A 333 9.88 17.35 1.05
N ARG A 334 10.89 17.62 1.89
CA ARG A 334 11.82 18.75 1.69
C ARG A 334 12.59 18.64 0.38
N ALA A 335 12.95 17.43 -0.04
CA ALA A 335 13.56 17.20 -1.34
C ALA A 335 12.60 17.55 -2.49
N VAL A 336 11.29 17.35 -2.32
CA VAL A 336 10.27 17.62 -3.34
C VAL A 336 9.74 19.05 -3.32
N ALA A 337 9.84 19.74 -2.19
CA ALA A 337 9.27 21.08 -1.97
C ALA A 337 9.60 22.13 -3.06
N PRO A 338 10.80 22.16 -3.68
CA PRO A 338 11.12 23.12 -4.74
C PRO A 338 10.18 23.05 -5.96
N TRP A 339 9.68 21.85 -6.32
CA TRP A 339 8.72 21.74 -7.42
C TRP A 339 7.32 22.21 -7.04
N LEU A 340 6.94 22.05 -5.77
CA LEU A 340 5.64 22.49 -5.27
C LEU A 340 5.57 24.01 -5.12
N ALA A 341 6.63 24.64 -4.62
CA ALA A 341 6.68 26.09 -4.37
C ALA A 341 6.52 26.94 -5.64
N ALA A 342 6.72 26.34 -6.80
CA ALA A 342 6.63 26.99 -8.11
C ALA A 342 5.25 26.86 -8.78
N LEU A 343 4.23 26.37 -8.07
CA LEU A 343 2.84 26.18 -8.53
C LEU A 343 1.85 26.96 -7.65
#